data_AF-A0A6A6UH66-F1
#
_entry.id   AF-A0A6A6UH66-F1
#
_cell.length_a   1.000
_cell.length_b   1.000
_cell.length_c   1.000
_cell.angle_alpha   90.00
_cell.angle_beta   90.00
_cell.angle_gamma   90.00
#
_symmetry.space_group_name_H-M   'P 1'
#
loop_
_entity.id
_entity.type
_entity.pdbx_description
1 polymer ?
#
loop_
_entity_poly.entity_id
_entity_poly.type
_entity_poly.pdbx_seq_one_letter_code
_entity_poly.pdbx_strand_id
1 'polypeptide(L)'
;MGPLVDRCDGDLEAYLAQAKNSTRPIERELLVWNLVLQVFVALEAIHEGPGTEPNWRPLVHGDIKQANIFYKDISSSPFPRIVVGDWGDAGYTFESVSGESFLQLKYPGIDLMEEECCLYDVRCLGN
;
A
#
# COMPACT_ATOMS: atom_id res chain seq x y z
N MET A 1 -24.45 -3.11 -4.54
CA MET A 1 -24.00 -1.84 -3.94
C MET A 1 -22.55 -2.04 -3.58
N GLY A 2 -21.63 -1.26 -4.15
CA GLY A 2 -20.20 -1.32 -3.80
C GLY A 2 -19.87 -0.42 -2.60
N PRO A 3 -18.64 -0.49 -2.06
CA PRO A 3 -18.19 0.40 -1.01
C PRO A 3 -18.16 1.85 -1.51
N LEU A 4 -18.56 2.78 -0.64
CA LEU A 4 -18.36 4.21 -0.86
C LEU A 4 -16.93 4.55 -0.45
N VAL A 5 -16.17 5.12 -1.38
CA VAL A 5 -14.79 5.52 -1.18
C VAL A 5 -14.58 6.97 -1.55
N ASP A 6 -13.54 7.56 -0.96
CA ASP A 6 -13.09 8.90 -1.29
C ASP A 6 -12.68 9.02 -2.76
N ARG A 7 -13.12 10.07 -3.43
CA ARG A 7 -12.69 10.37 -4.80
C ARG A 7 -11.26 10.91 -4.81
N CYS A 8 -10.39 10.30 -5.62
CA CYS A 8 -9.04 10.79 -5.92
C CYS A 8 -8.97 11.42 -7.32
N ASP A 9 -7.89 12.15 -7.60
CA ASP A 9 -7.70 12.90 -8.86
C ASP A 9 -7.14 12.01 -9.98
N GLY A 10 -6.46 10.93 -9.63
CA GLY A 10 -5.96 9.90 -10.55
C GLY A 10 -5.04 8.90 -9.83
N ASP A 11 -4.41 8.02 -10.61
CA ASP A 11 -3.35 7.11 -10.14
C ASP A 11 -1.94 7.68 -10.40
N LEU A 12 -0.96 7.11 -9.71
CA LEU A 12 0.42 7.58 -9.75
C LEU A 12 1.09 7.25 -11.10
N GLU A 13 0.64 6.21 -11.80
CA GLU A 13 1.15 5.85 -13.13
C GLU A 13 0.86 6.98 -14.13
N ALA A 14 -0.39 7.42 -14.19
CA ALA A 14 -0.84 8.55 -15.02
C ALA A 14 -0.17 9.87 -14.59
N TYR A 15 -0.04 10.10 -13.27
CA TYR A 15 0.60 11.31 -12.74
C TYR A 15 2.07 11.42 -13.14
N LEU A 16 2.86 10.36 -12.95
CA LEU A 16 4.28 10.33 -13.29
C LEU A 16 4.52 10.45 -14.80
N ALA A 17 3.63 9.88 -15.62
CA ALA A 17 3.67 10.06 -17.07
C ALA A 17 3.53 11.54 -17.48
N GLN A 18 2.68 12.30 -16.79
CA GLN A 18 2.51 13.74 -17.02
C GLN A 18 3.69 14.56 -16.47
N ALA A 19 4.18 14.24 -15.27
CA ALA A 19 5.26 14.97 -14.60
C ALA A 19 6.62 14.84 -15.33
N LYS A 20 6.86 13.74 -16.05
CA LYS A 20 8.09 13.51 -16.84
C LYS A 20 8.36 14.56 -17.92
N ASN A 21 7.37 15.37 -18.30
CA ASN A 21 7.48 16.32 -19.40
C ASN A 21 7.60 17.79 -18.95
N SER A 22 7.39 18.11 -17.68
CA SER A 22 6.98 19.46 -17.27
C SER A 22 7.78 20.09 -16.12
N THR A 23 8.65 19.33 -15.44
CA THR A 23 9.36 19.80 -14.23
C THR A 23 10.88 19.83 -14.39
N ARG A 24 11.56 20.70 -13.64
CA ARG A 24 13.04 20.75 -13.57
C ARG A 24 13.59 19.51 -12.86
N PRO A 25 14.84 19.08 -13.12
CA PRO A 25 15.40 17.88 -12.50
C PRO A 25 15.33 17.86 -10.96
N ILE A 26 15.64 18.97 -10.30
CA ILE A 26 15.58 19.09 -8.84
C ILE A 26 14.15 18.97 -8.29
N GLU A 27 13.17 19.52 -9.00
CA GLU A 27 11.76 19.43 -8.61
C GLU A 27 11.25 17.99 -8.75
N ARG A 28 11.70 17.28 -9.77
CA ARG A 28 11.40 15.84 -9.95
C ARG A 28 11.97 15.01 -8.82
N GLU A 29 13.20 15.26 -8.43
CA GLU A 29 13.84 14.53 -7.34
C GLU A 29 13.09 14.73 -6.02
N LEU A 30 12.76 15.98 -5.69
CA LEU A 30 11.96 16.29 -4.49
C LEU A 30 10.57 15.64 -4.53
N LEU A 31 9.92 15.63 -5.69
CA LEU A 31 8.63 14.98 -5.89
C LEU A 31 8.75 13.46 -5.65
N VAL A 32 9.75 12.80 -6.22
CA VAL A 32 9.98 11.36 -6.03
C VAL A 32 10.22 11.05 -4.55
N TRP A 33 11.09 11.82 -3.88
CA TRP A 33 11.34 11.64 -2.45
C TRP A 33 10.08 11.81 -1.60
N ASN A 34 9.25 12.80 -1.92
CA ASN A 34 8.01 13.03 -1.22
C ASN A 34 7.01 11.88 -1.42
N LEU A 35 6.86 11.38 -2.65
CA LEU A 35 5.99 10.24 -2.96
C LEU A 35 6.46 8.98 -2.21
N VAL A 36 7.75 8.65 -2.32
CA VAL A 36 8.36 7.49 -1.66
C VAL A 36 8.15 7.54 -0.15
N LEU A 37 8.40 8.70 0.48
CA LEU A 37 8.19 8.87 1.92
C LEU A 37 6.73 8.59 2.31
N GLN A 38 5.77 9.14 1.56
CA GLN A 38 4.36 8.91 1.89
C GLN A 38 3.95 7.44 1.70
N VAL A 39 4.50 6.74 0.70
CA VAL A 39 4.25 5.30 0.53
C VAL A 39 4.77 4.53 1.73
N PHE A 40 6.00 4.82 2.19
CA PHE A 40 6.56 4.18 3.39
C PHE A 40 5.71 4.42 4.63
N VAL A 41 5.25 5.66 4.85
CA VAL A 41 4.36 5.99 5.97
C VAL A 41 3.04 5.22 5.87
N ALA A 42 2.47 5.08 4.67
CA ALA A 42 1.25 4.30 4.47
C ALA A 42 1.46 2.81 4.74
N LEU A 43 2.59 2.24 4.27
CA LEU A 43 2.94 0.84 4.51
C LEU A 43 3.20 0.56 6.01
N GLU A 44 3.98 1.42 6.66
CA GLU A 44 4.19 1.36 8.12
C GLU A 44 2.86 1.39 8.88
N ALA A 45 1.95 2.28 8.49
CA ALA A 45 0.64 2.38 9.13
C ALA A 45 -0.23 1.12 8.97
N ILE A 46 -0.16 0.39 7.84
CA ILE A 46 -0.92 -0.85 7.67
C ILE A 46 -0.22 -2.07 8.30
N HIS A 47 1.10 -2.10 8.30
CA HIS A 47 1.89 -3.21 8.83
C HIS A 47 2.01 -3.15 10.36
N GLU A 48 2.25 -1.98 10.93
CA GLU A 48 2.49 -1.82 12.37
C GLU A 48 1.30 -1.18 13.10
N GLY A 49 0.40 -0.57 12.33
CA GLY A 49 -0.76 0.12 12.84
C GLY A 49 -0.55 1.60 13.05
N PRO A 50 -1.63 2.36 13.29
CA PRO A 50 -1.58 3.80 13.48
C PRO A 50 -1.00 4.22 14.84
N GLY A 51 -0.48 3.28 15.64
CA GLY A 51 -0.01 3.50 17.01
C GLY A 51 -1.12 3.84 18.03
N THR A 52 -2.37 3.94 17.60
CA THR A 52 -3.54 4.29 18.42
C THR A 52 -4.47 3.12 18.71
N GLU A 53 -4.32 2.00 17.99
CA GLU A 53 -5.15 0.81 18.13
C GLU A 53 -4.35 -0.35 18.76
N PRO A 54 -4.68 -0.75 20.01
CA PRO A 54 -3.86 -1.71 20.76
C PRO A 54 -3.94 -3.15 20.24
N ASN A 55 -4.93 -3.46 19.40
CA ASN A 55 -5.12 -4.79 18.81
C ASN A 55 -5.00 -4.72 17.27
N TRP A 56 -4.16 -3.81 16.77
CA TRP A 56 -3.93 -3.69 15.34
C TRP A 56 -3.47 -5.03 14.78
N ARG A 57 -4.13 -5.49 13.72
CA ARG A 57 -3.72 -6.68 12.98
C ARG A 57 -2.98 -6.20 11.75
N PRO A 58 -1.69 -6.56 11.58
CA PRO A 58 -0.94 -6.18 10.40
C PRO A 58 -1.69 -6.62 9.14
N LEU A 59 -1.78 -5.70 8.19
CA LEU A 59 -2.44 -5.91 6.91
C LEU A 59 -1.39 -5.79 5.80
N VAL A 60 -1.25 -6.82 4.99
CA VAL A 60 -0.45 -6.81 3.77
C VAL A 60 -1.36 -6.42 2.61
N HIS A 61 -0.90 -5.52 1.75
CA HIS A 61 -1.70 -5.09 0.60
C HIS A 61 -1.67 -6.11 -0.53
N GLY A 62 -0.53 -6.74 -0.80
CA GLY A 62 -0.42 -7.84 -1.78
C GLY A 62 -0.37 -7.43 -3.25
N ASP A 63 -0.54 -6.14 -3.56
CA ASP A 63 -0.55 -5.61 -4.94
C ASP A 63 -0.13 -4.13 -4.98
N ILE A 64 1.00 -3.81 -4.35
CA ILE A 64 1.56 -2.46 -4.38
C ILE A 64 2.16 -2.19 -5.77
N LYS A 65 1.55 -1.27 -6.51
CA LYS A 65 2.02 -0.77 -7.81
C LYS A 65 1.51 0.64 -8.06
N GLN A 66 2.10 1.33 -9.04
CA GLN A 66 1.74 2.73 -9.35
C GLN A 66 0.24 2.93 -9.66
N ALA A 67 -0.39 1.96 -10.35
CA ALA A 67 -1.82 1.98 -10.66
C ALA A 67 -2.73 1.87 -9.41
N ASN A 68 -2.22 1.32 -8.30
CA ASN A 68 -2.95 1.14 -7.05
C ASN A 68 -2.59 2.22 -6.00
N ILE A 69 -1.73 3.17 -6.37
CA ILE A 69 -1.39 4.34 -5.56
C ILE A 69 -2.07 5.53 -6.22
N PHE A 70 -3.07 6.09 -5.57
CA PHE A 70 -3.82 7.24 -6.03
C PHE A 70 -3.21 8.53 -5.50
N TYR A 71 -3.55 9.66 -6.12
CA TYR A 71 -3.14 10.97 -5.64
C TYR A 71 -4.31 11.95 -5.52
N LYS A 72 -4.13 12.93 -4.64
CA LYS A 72 -4.96 14.12 -4.51
C LYS A 72 -4.09 15.36 -4.55
N ASP A 73 -4.45 16.30 -5.40
CA ASP A 73 -3.79 17.60 -5.44
C ASP A 73 -4.23 18.43 -4.23
N ILE A 74 -3.25 19.05 -3.56
CA ILE A 74 -3.51 19.89 -2.39
C ILE A 74 -3.17 21.32 -2.78
N SER A 75 -4.15 22.21 -2.74
CA SER A 75 -3.97 23.63 -3.10
C SER A 75 -2.89 24.36 -2.29
N SER A 76 -2.61 23.89 -1.07
CA SER A 76 -1.60 24.46 -0.17
C SER A 76 -0.21 23.82 -0.28
N SER A 77 0.00 22.84 -1.16
CA SER A 77 1.25 22.09 -1.27
C SER A 77 1.67 21.92 -2.74
N PRO A 78 2.96 22.08 -3.06
CA PRO A 78 3.46 21.74 -4.39
C PRO A 78 3.56 20.23 -4.63
N PHE A 79 3.39 19.42 -3.58
CA PHE A 79 3.40 17.97 -3.64
C PHE A 79 1.99 17.40 -3.42
N PRO A 80 1.58 16.39 -4.21
CA PRO A 80 0.30 15.73 -4.00
C PRO A 80 0.33 14.89 -2.72
N ARG A 81 -0.85 14.61 -2.18
CA ARG A 81 -1.02 13.55 -1.18
C ARG A 81 -1.35 12.25 -1.86
N ILE A 82 -0.69 11.16 -1.47
CA ILE A 82 -1.03 9.84 -2.00
C ILE A 82 -2.09 9.15 -1.14
N VAL A 83 -2.76 8.18 -1.73
CA VAL A 83 -3.68 7.25 -1.08
C VAL A 83 -3.42 5.86 -1.65
N VAL A 84 -3.10 4.88 -0.81
CA VAL A 84 -3.02 3.48 -1.24
C VAL A 84 -4.45 2.94 -1.38
N GLY A 85 -4.75 2.29 -2.49
CA GLY A 85 -6.07 1.77 -2.81
C GLY A 85 -6.01 0.44 -3.57
N ASP A 86 -7.19 -0.05 -3.94
CA ASP A 86 -7.37 -1.40 -4.50
C ASP A 86 -6.92 -2.53 -3.56
N TRP A 87 -7.64 -2.63 -2.45
CA TRP A 87 -7.41 -3.62 -1.39
C TRP A 87 -7.97 -5.02 -1.72
N GLY A 88 -8.19 -5.34 -3.00
CA GLY A 88 -8.80 -6.60 -3.42
C GLY A 88 -7.98 -7.83 -3.06
N ASP A 89 -6.65 -7.69 -3.08
CA ASP A 89 -5.67 -8.74 -2.75
C ASP A 89 -5.09 -8.60 -1.33
N ALA A 90 -5.65 -7.67 -0.53
CA ALA A 90 -5.14 -7.42 0.81
C ALA A 90 -5.52 -8.55 1.78
N GLY A 91 -4.56 -8.94 2.61
CA GLY A 91 -4.69 -10.02 3.59
C GLY A 91 -4.13 -9.62 4.95
N TYR A 92 -4.78 -10.07 6.02
CA TYR A 92 -4.18 -9.93 7.35
C TYR A 92 -3.03 -10.91 7.47
N THR A 93 -1.90 -10.49 8.05
CA THR A 93 -0.91 -11.48 8.44
C THR A 93 -1.54 -12.34 9.53
N PHE A 94 -1.62 -13.63 9.26
CA PHE A 94 -1.80 -14.57 10.33
C PHE A 94 -0.45 -14.57 11.06
N GLU A 95 -0.39 -13.94 12.23
CA GLU A 95 0.58 -14.41 13.22
C GLU A 95 0.42 -15.92 13.22
N SER A 96 1.52 -16.63 13.00
CA SER A 96 1.57 -18.06 13.19
C SER A 96 1.08 -18.34 14.60
N VAL A 97 -0.22 -18.55 14.76
CA VAL A 97 -0.74 -19.35 15.85
C VAL A 97 0.07 -20.63 15.69
N SER A 98 0.86 -20.98 16.69
CA SER A 98 1.76 -22.14 16.67
C SER A 98 1.00 -23.48 16.68
N GLY A 99 -0.10 -23.54 15.92
CA GLY A 99 -0.97 -24.67 15.69
C GLY A 99 -1.71 -24.45 14.37
N GLU A 100 -1.92 -25.56 13.66
CA GLU A 100 -2.68 -25.62 12.40
C GLU A 100 -3.96 -24.78 12.53
N SER A 101 -4.18 -23.87 11.57
CA SER A 101 -5.42 -23.09 11.54
C SER A 101 -6.63 -24.05 11.50
N PHE A 102 -7.79 -23.61 12.00
CA PHE A 102 -9.03 -24.41 11.92
C PHE A 102 -9.32 -24.90 10.50
N LEU A 103 -8.91 -24.14 9.47
CA LEU A 103 -9.04 -24.53 8.07
C LEU A 103 -8.06 -25.63 7.67
N GLN A 104 -6.81 -25.60 8.13
CA GLN A 104 -5.83 -26.67 7.91
C GLN A 104 -6.26 -27.97 8.61
N LEU A 105 -6.79 -27.86 9.84
CA LEU A 105 -7.38 -28.99 10.57
C LEU A 105 -8.60 -29.59 9.86
N LYS A 106 -9.41 -28.75 9.20
CA LYS A 106 -10.63 -29.16 8.51
C LYS A 106 -10.36 -29.67 7.08
N TYR A 107 -9.32 -29.16 6.43
CA TYR A 107 -8.95 -29.48 5.05
C TYR A 107 -7.43 -29.76 4.95
N PRO A 108 -6.99 -30.98 5.31
CA PRO A 108 -5.60 -31.36 5.20
C PRO A 108 -5.14 -31.29 3.74
N GLY A 109 -4.15 -30.42 3.47
CA GLY A 109 -3.63 -30.15 2.12
C GLY A 109 -3.81 -28.72 1.60
N ILE A 110 -4.45 -27.83 2.37
CA ILE A 110 -4.38 -26.38 2.09
C ILE A 110 -3.01 -25.86 2.56
N ASP A 111 -2.16 -25.56 1.58
CA ASP A 111 -0.92 -24.83 1.78
C ASP A 111 -1.26 -23.34 1.94
N LEU A 112 -1.29 -22.85 3.18
CA LEU A 112 -1.36 -21.42 3.42
C LEU A 112 0.05 -20.91 3.15
N MET A 113 0.27 -20.29 1.98
CA MET A 113 1.58 -19.79 1.58
C MET A 113 2.19 -18.97 2.72
N GLU A 114 3.33 -19.45 3.24
CA GLU A 114 4.07 -18.89 4.38
C GLU A 114 4.66 -17.48 4.14
N GLU A 115 4.33 -16.79 3.05
CA GLU A 115 4.99 -15.53 2.67
C GLU A 115 4.04 -14.37 2.33
N GLU A 116 2.87 -14.27 2.97
CA GLU A 116 2.19 -12.96 3.12
C GLU A 116 2.89 -12.13 4.21
N CYS A 117 4.15 -11.79 3.95
CA CYS A 117 4.96 -10.96 4.83
C CYS A 117 4.90 -9.51 4.36
N CYS A 118 4.90 -8.56 5.30
CA CYS A 118 5.02 -7.12 5.03
C CYS A 118 6.19 -6.75 4.09
N LEU A 119 7.22 -7.61 4.04
CA LEU A 119 8.35 -7.52 3.11
C LEU A 119 7.94 -7.63 1.62
N TYR A 120 6.83 -8.28 1.31
CA TYR A 120 6.30 -8.39 -0.05
C TYR A 120 5.94 -7.01 -0.61
N ASP A 121 5.14 -6.23 0.14
CA ASP A 121 4.76 -4.88 -0.24
C ASP A 121 5.97 -3.97 -0.45
N VAL A 122 7.01 -4.10 0.40
CA VAL A 122 8.27 -3.35 0.27
C VAL A 122 9.04 -3.76 -0.98
N ARG A 123 9.11 -5.05 -1.31
CA ARG A 123 9.77 -5.55 -2.52
C ARG A 123 9.11 -5.02 -3.79
N CYS A 124 7.78 -4.88 -3.79
CA CYS A 124 7.03 -4.35 -4.93
C CYS A 124 7.40 -2.89 -5.28
N LEU A 125 7.98 -2.11 -4.36
CA LEU A 125 8.45 -0.75 -4.65
C LEU A 125 9.72 -0.69 -5.51
N GLY A 126 10.47 -1.80 -5.59
CA GLY A 126 11.75 -1.86 -6.32
C GLY A 126 11.66 -2.36 -7.76
N ASN A 127 10.48 -2.81 -8.19
CA ASN A 127 10.22 -3.35 -9.54
C ASN A 127 9.53 -2.31 -10.44
#